data_AF-A0A7W4BRC4-F1
#
_entry.id   AF-A0A7W4BRC4-F1
#
_cell.length_a   1.000
_cell.length_b   1.000
_cell.length_c   1.000
_cell.angle_alpha   90.00
_cell.angle_beta   90.00
_cell.angle_gamma   90.00
#
_symmetry.space_group_name_H-M   'P 1'
#
loop_
_entity.id
_entity.type
_entity.pdbx_description
1 polymer ?
#
loop_
_entity_poly.entity_id
_entity_poly.type
_entity_poly.pdbx_seq_one_letter_code
_entity_poly.pdbx_strand_id
1 'polypeptide(L)'
;MCGDDKYTGKNFDHRRVWLVERIKLLSSVFAIEIAAYAIMSNHYHLVVNVNRRQALDWSDDEVIERWYQLYNGHVLVDRYLNGEQLDKASVLFFDEIIAKWRARLYDISWYMKNLNEYIAREANKEDNCTGKYWEGRYKSQALLDQTAVLSCMAYVDLNPIRANIADTLEDSDFTSIQERIAHFKAFTTDTVKANKPLKQKDTVQYESQPAQLKQFGGNHIKG
;
A
#
# COMPACT_ATOMS: atom_id res chain seq x y z
N MET A 1 3.84 18.49 -0.45
CA MET A 1 2.98 17.34 -0.84
C MET A 1 1.70 17.41 -0.03
N CYS A 2 1.78 17.19 1.28
CA CYS A 2 0.76 17.46 2.31
C CYS A 2 1.33 18.45 3.34
N GLY A 3 0.59 18.78 4.40
CA GLY A 3 1.06 19.71 5.43
C GLY A 3 0.74 21.17 5.13
N ASP A 4 1.17 22.03 6.04
CA ASP A 4 1.13 23.48 5.86
C ASP A 4 2.16 23.93 4.82
N ASP A 5 1.67 24.61 3.79
CA ASP A 5 2.51 25.34 2.87
C ASP A 5 2.85 26.71 3.44
N LYS A 6 4.12 26.90 3.80
CA LYS A 6 4.64 28.15 4.38
C LYS A 6 4.55 29.35 3.43
N TYR A 7 4.46 29.12 2.12
CA TYR A 7 4.40 30.20 1.14
C TYR A 7 2.99 30.73 0.94
N THR A 8 2.01 29.84 0.86
CA THR A 8 0.60 30.23 0.65
C THR A 8 -0.23 30.29 1.93
N GLY A 9 0.26 29.73 3.03
CA GLY A 9 -0.47 29.59 4.29
C GLY A 9 -1.59 28.54 4.25
N LYS A 10 -1.69 27.76 3.16
CA LYS A 10 -2.71 26.73 3.00
C LYS A 10 -2.24 25.41 3.64
N ASN A 11 -3.19 24.68 4.22
CA ASN A 11 -2.96 23.32 4.68
C ASN A 11 -3.45 22.32 3.61
N PHE A 12 -2.62 21.32 3.32
CA PHE A 12 -2.88 20.28 2.32
C PHE A 12 -2.97 18.87 2.93
N ASP A 13 -3.34 18.76 4.20
CA ASP A 13 -3.39 17.48 4.92
C ASP A 13 -4.46 16.53 4.37
N HIS A 14 -5.51 17.07 3.75
CA HIS A 14 -6.54 16.27 3.07
C HIS A 14 -5.95 15.38 1.97
N ARG A 15 -4.83 15.76 1.36
CA ARG A 15 -4.15 14.94 0.34
C ARG A 15 -3.60 13.62 0.90
N ARG A 16 -3.44 13.49 2.23
CA ARG A 16 -3.11 12.19 2.85
C ARG A 16 -4.23 11.17 2.68
N VAL A 17 -5.49 11.62 2.71
CA VAL A 17 -6.65 10.78 2.44
C VAL A 17 -6.57 10.19 1.03
N TRP A 18 -6.24 11.01 0.03
CA TRP A 18 -6.06 10.55 -1.35
C TRP A 18 -5.01 9.45 -1.46
N LEU A 19 -3.89 9.57 -0.74
CA LEU A 19 -2.85 8.53 -0.70
C LEU A 19 -3.37 7.24 -0.07
N VAL A 20 -4.03 7.31 1.09
CA VAL A 20 -4.54 6.14 1.80
C VAL A 20 -5.63 5.42 0.98
N GLU A 21 -6.58 6.17 0.44
CA GLU A 21 -7.62 5.61 -0.43
C GLU A 21 -7.03 4.97 -1.68
N ARG A 22 -6.05 5.64 -2.31
CA ARG A 22 -5.41 5.13 -3.52
C ARG A 22 -4.61 3.86 -3.25
N ILE A 23 -3.81 3.77 -2.18
CA ILE A 23 -3.09 2.52 -1.88
C ILE A 23 -4.06 1.38 -1.58
N LYS A 24 -5.16 1.63 -0.85
CA LYS A 24 -6.16 0.61 -0.54
C LYS A 24 -6.89 0.12 -1.79
N LEU A 25 -7.28 1.03 -2.69
CA LEU A 25 -7.84 0.70 -3.99
C LEU A 25 -6.85 -0.13 -4.84
N LEU A 26 -5.58 0.29 -4.91
CA LEU A 26 -4.60 -0.46 -5.69
C LEU A 26 -4.34 -1.85 -5.09
N SER A 27 -4.37 -1.99 -3.77
CA SER A 27 -4.27 -3.29 -3.10
C SER A 27 -5.48 -4.20 -3.32
N SER A 28 -6.67 -3.66 -3.63
CA SER A 28 -7.83 -4.47 -4.01
C SER A 28 -7.79 -4.90 -5.48
N VAL A 29 -7.08 -4.16 -6.34
CA VAL A 29 -6.97 -4.44 -7.79
C VAL A 29 -5.77 -5.32 -8.13
N PHE A 30 -4.58 -4.95 -7.64
CA PHE A 30 -3.32 -5.66 -7.87
C PHE A 30 -3.18 -6.86 -6.95
N ALA A 31 -2.38 -7.84 -7.36
CA ALA A 31 -1.90 -8.91 -6.47
C ALA A 31 -0.73 -8.41 -5.63
N ILE A 32 -0.94 -7.27 -4.96
CA ILE A 32 0.05 -6.57 -4.16
C ILE A 32 -0.66 -6.12 -2.88
N GLU A 33 -0.28 -6.74 -1.76
CA GLU A 33 -0.88 -6.50 -0.46
C GLU A 33 -0.08 -5.47 0.33
N ILE A 34 -0.74 -4.70 1.17
CA ILE A 34 -0.09 -3.71 2.06
C ILE A 34 0.26 -4.38 3.38
N ALA A 35 1.54 -4.41 3.73
CA ALA A 35 2.01 -4.85 5.05
C ALA A 35 2.06 -3.66 6.03
N ALA A 36 2.62 -2.54 5.61
CA ALA A 36 2.67 -1.32 6.41
C ALA A 36 2.75 -0.06 5.56
N TYR A 37 2.29 1.07 6.09
CA TYR A 37 2.49 2.38 5.49
C TYR A 37 2.52 3.50 6.54
N ALA A 38 3.15 4.62 6.17
CA ALA A 38 3.09 5.88 6.90
C ALA A 38 3.12 7.05 5.90
N ILE A 39 2.12 7.94 5.97
CA ILE A 39 2.03 9.12 5.09
C ILE A 39 2.52 10.38 5.81
N MET A 40 3.69 10.89 5.41
CA MET A 40 4.30 12.09 5.98
C MET A 40 3.87 13.36 5.19
N SER A 41 4.31 14.54 5.61
CA SER A 41 4.00 15.79 4.90
C SER A 41 4.70 15.92 3.54
N ASN A 42 5.90 15.39 3.39
CA ASN A 42 6.72 15.54 2.18
C ASN A 42 7.09 14.21 1.48
N HIS A 43 6.75 13.06 2.05
CA HIS A 43 6.97 11.74 1.46
C HIS A 43 6.04 10.71 2.09
N TYR A 44 6.06 9.47 1.60
CA TYR A 44 5.38 8.35 2.23
C TYR A 44 6.27 7.12 2.23
N HIS A 45 6.04 6.22 3.19
CA HIS A 45 6.65 4.91 3.26
C HIS A 45 5.60 3.84 3.04
N LEU A 46 5.96 2.80 2.29
CA LEU A 46 5.08 1.70 1.93
C LEU A 46 5.87 0.38 1.94
N VAL A 47 5.37 -0.60 2.68
CA VAL A 47 5.84 -2.00 2.69
C VAL A 47 4.75 -2.84 2.05
N VAL A 48 5.08 -3.52 0.97
CA VAL A 48 4.13 -4.35 0.20
C VAL A 48 4.63 -5.77 0.04
N ASN A 49 3.70 -6.69 -0.10
CA ASN A 49 3.93 -8.08 -0.48
C ASN A 49 3.41 -8.31 -1.91
N VAL A 50 4.28 -8.75 -2.82
CA VAL A 50 3.88 -9.07 -4.21
C VAL A 50 3.46 -10.53 -4.29
N ASN A 51 2.17 -10.78 -4.44
CA ASN A 51 1.60 -12.12 -4.52
C ASN A 51 1.50 -12.59 -5.98
N ARG A 52 2.65 -12.83 -6.62
CA ARG A 52 2.70 -13.30 -8.02
C ARG A 52 1.87 -14.58 -8.23
N ARG A 53 1.84 -15.48 -7.23
CA ARG A 53 1.09 -16.73 -7.32
C ARG A 53 -0.42 -16.45 -7.47
N GLN A 54 -0.97 -15.60 -6.61
CA GLN A 54 -2.37 -15.19 -6.72
C GLN A 54 -2.70 -14.66 -8.11
N ALA A 55 -1.85 -13.79 -8.68
CA ALA A 55 -2.10 -13.28 -10.02
C ALA A 55 -2.09 -14.35 -11.12
N LEU A 56 -1.28 -15.40 -10.97
CA LEU A 56 -1.24 -16.53 -11.91
C LEU A 56 -2.41 -17.48 -11.75
N ASP A 57 -2.99 -17.56 -10.56
CA ASP A 57 -4.13 -18.40 -10.25
C ASP A 57 -5.47 -17.76 -10.70
N TRP A 58 -5.47 -16.46 -11.06
CA TRP A 58 -6.65 -15.77 -11.60
C TRP A 58 -7.08 -16.27 -12.98
N SER A 59 -8.38 -16.45 -13.15
CA SER A 59 -9.00 -16.64 -14.47
C SER A 59 -8.78 -15.40 -15.35
N ASP A 60 -8.94 -15.58 -16.66
CA ASP A 60 -8.88 -14.45 -17.59
C ASP A 60 -9.96 -13.40 -17.28
N ASP A 61 -11.16 -13.84 -16.89
CA ASP A 61 -12.26 -12.96 -16.45
C ASP A 61 -11.88 -12.12 -15.24
N GLU A 62 -11.23 -12.70 -14.22
CA GLU A 62 -10.81 -11.96 -13.04
C GLU A 62 -9.70 -10.94 -13.38
N VAL A 63 -8.79 -11.28 -14.29
CA VAL A 63 -7.77 -10.33 -14.81
C VAL A 63 -8.44 -9.16 -15.52
N ILE A 64 -9.46 -9.42 -16.35
CA ILE A 64 -10.21 -8.39 -17.07
C ILE A 64 -10.95 -7.49 -16.09
N GLU A 65 -11.69 -8.06 -15.14
CA GLU A 65 -12.45 -7.31 -14.14
C GLU A 65 -11.53 -6.37 -13.35
N ARG A 66 -10.41 -6.88 -12.85
CA ARG A 66 -9.40 -6.09 -12.13
C ARG A 66 -8.80 -4.99 -13.00
N TRP A 67 -8.45 -5.31 -14.25
CA TRP A 67 -7.88 -4.32 -15.17
C TRP A 67 -8.86 -3.17 -15.46
N TYR A 68 -10.15 -3.48 -15.64
CA TYR A 68 -11.20 -2.52 -15.99
C TYR A 68 -11.53 -1.57 -14.83
N GLN A 69 -11.11 -1.87 -13.59
CA GLN A 69 -11.22 -0.93 -12.46
C GLN A 69 -10.29 0.28 -12.59
N LEU A 70 -9.22 0.19 -13.39
CA LEU A 70 -8.19 1.25 -13.50
C LEU A 70 -7.99 1.79 -14.92
N TYR A 71 -8.33 0.98 -15.93
CA TYR A 71 -8.05 1.30 -17.32
C TYR A 71 -9.28 1.06 -18.20
N ASN A 72 -9.31 1.75 -19.34
CA ASN A 72 -10.23 1.40 -20.40
C ASN A 72 -9.88 0.02 -20.99
N GLY A 73 -10.91 -0.64 -21.48
CA GLY A 73 -10.83 -1.95 -22.12
C GLY A 73 -10.11 -1.94 -23.46
N HIS A 74 -10.02 -3.14 -24.04
CA HIS A 74 -9.55 -3.33 -25.40
C HIS A 74 -10.71 -3.89 -26.23
N VAL A 75 -10.92 -3.36 -27.45
CA VAL A 75 -12.05 -3.74 -28.32
C VAL A 75 -12.24 -5.25 -28.43
N LEU A 76 -11.15 -6.00 -28.54
CA LEU A 76 -11.20 -7.46 -28.63
C LEU A 76 -11.70 -8.13 -27.33
N VAL A 77 -11.30 -7.61 -26.17
CA VAL A 77 -11.75 -8.09 -24.87
C VAL A 77 -13.22 -7.72 -24.67
N ASP A 78 -13.65 -6.53 -25.12
CA ASP A 78 -15.06 -6.14 -25.07
C ASP A 78 -15.94 -7.06 -25.91
N ARG A 79 -15.48 -7.45 -27.12
CA ARG A 79 -16.17 -8.46 -27.96
C ARG A 79 -16.29 -9.80 -27.25
N TYR A 80 -15.21 -10.26 -26.61
CA TYR A 80 -15.22 -11.47 -25.79
C TYR A 80 -16.25 -11.39 -24.65
N LEU A 81 -16.27 -10.29 -23.89
CA LEU A 81 -17.22 -10.06 -22.80
C LEU A 81 -18.68 -10.01 -23.28
N ASN A 82 -18.92 -9.55 -24.52
CA ASN A 82 -20.23 -9.55 -25.16
C ASN A 82 -20.65 -10.94 -25.70
N GLY A 83 -19.83 -11.98 -25.50
CA GLY A 83 -20.12 -13.35 -25.94
C GLY A 83 -19.91 -13.57 -27.44
N GLU A 84 -19.20 -12.67 -28.13
CA GLU A 84 -18.85 -12.88 -29.54
C GLU A 84 -17.81 -14.00 -29.69
N GLN A 85 -17.98 -14.85 -30.71
CA GLN A 85 -16.97 -15.83 -31.04
C GLN A 85 -15.76 -15.17 -31.72
N LEU A 86 -14.58 -15.38 -31.13
CA LEU A 86 -13.32 -14.91 -31.68
C LEU A 86 -12.76 -15.93 -32.68
N ASP A 87 -12.24 -15.45 -33.81
CA ASP A 87 -11.47 -16.29 -34.73
C ASP A 87 -10.11 -16.68 -34.13
N LYS A 88 -9.40 -17.61 -34.76
CA LYS A 88 -8.12 -18.13 -34.24
C LYS A 88 -7.06 -17.03 -34.02
N ALA A 89 -6.98 -16.04 -34.91
CA ALA A 89 -5.99 -14.97 -34.78
C ALA A 89 -6.36 -14.02 -33.63
N SER A 90 -7.65 -13.75 -33.49
CA SER A 90 -8.26 -12.98 -32.41
C SER A 90 -8.03 -13.67 -31.06
N VAL A 91 -8.21 -14.98 -30.94
CA VAL A 91 -7.90 -15.71 -29.69
C VAL A 91 -6.44 -15.53 -29.29
N LEU A 92 -5.49 -15.69 -30.23
CA LEU A 92 -4.07 -15.51 -29.92
C LEU A 92 -3.75 -14.09 -29.42
N PHE A 93 -4.37 -13.07 -30.03
CA PHE A 93 -4.18 -11.69 -29.59
C PHE A 93 -4.86 -11.39 -28.26
N PHE A 94 -6.03 -12.00 -28.00
CA PHE A 94 -6.71 -11.94 -26.72
C PHE A 94 -5.80 -12.50 -25.62
N ASP A 95 -5.25 -13.71 -25.80
CA ASP A 95 -4.36 -14.35 -24.83
C ASP A 95 -3.13 -13.48 -24.53
N GLU A 96 -2.54 -12.84 -25.55
CA GLU A 96 -1.41 -11.91 -25.38
C GLU A 96 -1.80 -10.69 -24.51
N ILE A 97 -2.98 -10.11 -24.76
CA ILE A 97 -3.50 -8.99 -23.99
C ILE A 97 -3.68 -9.39 -22.53
N ILE A 98 -4.36 -10.52 -22.26
CA ILE A 98 -4.64 -10.97 -20.90
C ILE A 98 -3.35 -11.33 -20.16
N ALA A 99 -2.42 -12.04 -20.81
CA ALA A 99 -1.12 -12.35 -20.22
C ALA A 99 -0.34 -11.07 -19.83
N LYS A 100 -0.40 -10.04 -20.67
CA LYS A 100 0.23 -8.74 -20.41
C LYS A 100 -0.45 -7.99 -19.26
N TRP A 101 -1.77 -7.99 -19.18
CA TRP A 101 -2.50 -7.38 -18.06
C TRP A 101 -2.21 -8.09 -16.75
N ARG A 102 -2.27 -9.42 -16.74
CA ARG A 102 -1.90 -10.27 -15.59
C ARG A 102 -0.49 -9.96 -15.09
N ALA A 103 0.49 -9.90 -15.99
CA ALA A 103 1.88 -9.57 -15.64
C ALA A 103 2.03 -8.20 -14.96
N ARG A 104 1.23 -7.21 -15.37
CA ARG A 104 1.24 -5.86 -14.81
C ARG A 104 0.57 -5.78 -13.45
N LEU A 105 -0.46 -6.58 -13.20
CA LEU A 105 -1.21 -6.59 -11.95
C LEU A 105 -0.43 -7.15 -10.75
N TYR A 106 0.76 -7.71 -10.96
CA TYR A 106 1.71 -8.03 -9.87
C TYR A 106 3.04 -7.27 -9.98
N ASP A 107 3.14 -6.27 -10.87
CA ASP A 107 4.37 -5.50 -11.07
C ASP A 107 4.41 -4.25 -10.17
N ILE A 108 5.44 -4.14 -9.33
CA ILE A 108 5.63 -3.01 -8.40
C ILE A 108 5.74 -1.68 -9.16
N SER A 109 6.40 -1.65 -10.32
CA SER A 109 6.57 -0.42 -11.09
C SER A 109 5.23 0.08 -11.62
N TRP A 110 4.35 -0.83 -12.06
CA TRP A 110 2.97 -0.50 -12.42
C TRP A 110 2.15 -0.04 -11.23
N TYR A 111 2.26 -0.70 -10.09
CA TYR A 111 1.60 -0.25 -8.86
C TYR A 111 2.02 1.18 -8.49
N MET A 112 3.33 1.43 -8.42
CA MET A 112 3.88 2.74 -8.06
C MET A 112 3.56 3.82 -9.10
N LYS A 113 3.49 3.46 -10.40
CA LYS A 113 3.02 4.37 -11.44
C LYS A 113 1.58 4.80 -11.17
N ASN A 114 0.66 3.86 -10.92
CA ASN A 114 -0.75 4.15 -10.68
C ASN A 114 -1.00 4.99 -9.41
N LEU A 115 -0.15 4.81 -8.40
CA LEU A 115 -0.19 5.61 -7.18
C LEU A 115 0.32 7.03 -7.45
N ASN A 116 1.54 7.15 -7.94
CA ASN A 116 2.22 8.44 -8.08
C ASN A 116 1.61 9.33 -9.15
N GLU A 117 1.17 8.75 -10.28
CA GLU A 117 0.54 9.50 -11.36
C GLU A 117 -0.81 10.07 -10.92
N TYR A 118 -1.61 9.30 -10.18
CA TYR A 118 -2.89 9.75 -9.64
C TYR A 118 -2.71 10.95 -8.71
N ILE A 119 -1.83 10.84 -7.71
CA ILE A 119 -1.58 11.94 -6.76
C ILE A 119 -1.01 13.17 -7.46
N ALA A 120 -0.09 12.99 -8.41
CA ALA A 120 0.47 14.10 -9.17
C ALA A 120 -0.60 14.83 -9.99
N ARG A 121 -1.52 14.08 -10.62
CA ARG A 121 -2.62 14.66 -11.40
C ARG A 121 -3.60 15.42 -10.53
N GLU A 122 -4.05 14.84 -9.41
CA GLU A 122 -5.01 15.50 -8.52
C GLU A 122 -4.40 16.75 -7.87
N ALA A 123 -3.15 16.69 -7.41
CA ALA A 123 -2.49 17.84 -6.83
C ALA A 123 -2.21 18.95 -7.85
N ASN A 124 -1.69 18.62 -9.04
CA ASN A 124 -1.48 19.62 -10.09
C ASN A 124 -2.79 20.28 -10.54
N LYS A 125 -3.88 19.50 -10.59
CA LYS A 125 -5.22 20.02 -10.90
C LYS A 125 -5.72 20.96 -9.80
N GLU A 126 -5.58 20.59 -8.53
CA GLU A 126 -5.95 21.45 -7.39
C GLU A 126 -5.13 22.74 -7.37
N ASP A 127 -3.84 22.65 -7.67
CA ASP A 127 -2.91 23.78 -7.67
C ASP A 127 -2.98 24.62 -8.97
N ASN A 128 -3.83 24.24 -9.93
CA ASN A 128 -3.92 24.83 -11.26
C ASN A 128 -2.56 24.98 -11.95
N CYS A 129 -1.70 23.97 -11.81
CA CYS A 129 -0.34 23.98 -12.34
C CYS A 129 -0.07 22.77 -13.23
N THR A 130 1.06 22.79 -13.92
CA THR A 130 1.54 21.66 -14.73
C THR A 130 3.00 21.38 -14.40
N GLY A 131 3.45 20.17 -14.72
CA GLY A 131 4.85 19.77 -14.53
C GLY A 131 5.03 18.70 -13.48
N LYS A 132 6.25 18.62 -12.96
CA LYS A 132 6.73 17.52 -12.13
C LYS A 132 6.29 17.71 -10.67
N TYR A 133 5.49 16.77 -10.17
CA TYR A 133 5.05 16.77 -8.77
C TYR A 133 6.06 16.09 -7.83
N TRP A 134 6.62 14.95 -8.23
CA TRP A 134 7.56 14.16 -7.43
C TRP A 134 9.01 14.54 -7.73
N GLU A 135 9.88 14.63 -6.72
CA GLU A 135 11.30 14.98 -6.93
C GLU A 135 12.08 13.93 -7.74
N GLY A 136 11.66 12.67 -7.75
CA GLY A 136 12.37 11.60 -8.46
C GLY A 136 11.60 10.29 -8.55
N ARG A 137 12.31 9.25 -8.96
CA ARG A 137 11.80 7.87 -8.93
C ARG A 137 11.67 7.39 -7.49
N TYR A 138 10.72 6.49 -7.26
CA TYR A 138 10.63 5.78 -5.99
C TYR A 138 11.90 4.95 -5.74
N LYS A 139 12.22 4.71 -4.47
CA LYS A 139 13.27 3.80 -4.06
C LYS A 139 12.61 2.52 -3.54
N SER A 140 13.14 1.37 -3.92
CA SER A 140 12.64 0.07 -3.46
C SER A 140 13.79 -0.82 -3.01
N GLN A 141 13.59 -1.50 -1.89
CA GLN A 141 14.52 -2.48 -1.34
C GLN A 141 13.77 -3.79 -1.12
N ALA A 142 14.30 -4.90 -1.64
CA ALA A 142 13.73 -6.21 -1.39
C ALA A 142 14.01 -6.63 0.06
N LEU A 143 12.98 -7.15 0.74
CA LEU A 143 13.05 -7.73 2.08
C LEU A 143 12.99 -9.25 1.93
N LEU A 144 14.04 -9.95 2.33
CA LEU A 144 14.24 -11.36 1.96
C LEU A 144 13.82 -12.36 3.03
N ASP A 145 13.54 -11.88 4.25
CA ASP A 145 13.13 -12.73 5.37
C ASP A 145 12.10 -12.03 6.26
N GLN A 146 11.42 -12.81 7.10
CA GLN A 146 10.38 -12.31 8.00
C GLN A 146 10.91 -11.28 9.00
N THR A 147 12.17 -11.41 9.45
CA THR A 147 12.77 -10.46 10.40
C THR A 147 12.98 -9.11 9.73
N ALA A 148 13.44 -9.09 8.47
CA ALA A 148 13.58 -7.89 7.66
C ALA A 148 12.23 -7.23 7.41
N VAL A 149 11.17 -8.02 7.12
CA VAL A 149 9.80 -7.51 6.97
C VAL A 149 9.31 -6.85 8.26
N LEU A 150 9.35 -7.56 9.39
CA LEU A 150 8.90 -7.03 10.68
C LEU A 150 9.69 -5.79 11.11
N SER A 151 11.01 -5.81 10.93
CA SER A 151 11.87 -4.66 11.23
C SER A 151 11.54 -3.45 10.36
N CYS A 152 11.25 -3.68 9.07
CA CYS A 152 10.86 -2.60 8.15
C CYS A 152 9.48 -2.05 8.49
N MET A 153 8.50 -2.91 8.84
CA MET A 153 7.18 -2.47 9.31
C MET A 153 7.31 -1.60 10.56
N ALA A 154 8.04 -2.06 11.57
CA ALA A 154 8.30 -1.28 12.79
C ALA A 154 9.01 0.05 12.49
N TYR A 155 10.00 0.03 11.59
CA TYR A 155 10.65 1.26 11.14
C TYR A 155 9.64 2.23 10.53
N VAL A 156 8.79 1.76 9.61
CA VAL A 156 7.76 2.56 8.93
C VAL A 156 6.79 3.16 9.94
N ASP A 157 6.24 2.31 10.81
CA ASP A 157 5.27 2.67 11.85
C ASP A 157 5.83 3.72 12.84
N LEU A 158 7.13 3.70 13.12
CA LEU A 158 7.80 4.66 14.02
C LEU A 158 8.22 5.98 13.33
N ASN A 159 8.05 6.15 12.02
CA ASN A 159 8.50 7.37 11.34
C ASN A 159 7.81 8.65 11.82
N PRO A 160 6.47 8.69 12.04
CA PRO A 160 5.82 9.89 12.56
C PRO A 160 6.38 10.32 13.93
N ILE A 161 6.66 9.37 14.82
CA ILE A 161 7.26 9.65 16.13
C ILE A 161 8.69 10.18 15.98
N ARG A 162 9.50 9.53 15.14
CA ARG A 162 10.88 9.98 14.87
C ARG A 162 10.95 11.37 14.23
N ALA A 163 9.94 11.75 13.48
CA ALA A 163 9.80 13.07 12.88
C ALA A 163 9.13 14.10 13.82
N ASN A 164 8.79 13.71 15.06
CA ASN A 164 8.10 14.54 16.05
C ASN A 164 6.74 15.06 15.55
N ILE A 165 6.03 14.24 14.76
CA ILE A 165 4.67 14.49 14.25
C ILE A 165 3.62 13.90 15.20
N ALA A 166 3.95 12.82 15.91
CA ALA A 166 3.08 12.16 16.88
C ALA A 166 3.90 11.71 18.10
N ASP A 167 3.29 11.70 19.29
CA ASP A 167 3.94 11.24 20.52
C ASP A 167 3.79 9.73 20.73
N THR A 168 2.74 9.13 20.17
CA THR A 168 2.38 7.72 20.33
C THR A 168 2.04 7.06 18.99
N LEU A 169 1.92 5.73 18.98
CA LEU A 169 1.45 5.00 17.79
C LEU A 169 -0.06 5.11 17.60
N GLU A 170 -0.79 5.38 18.68
CA GLU A 170 -2.22 5.64 18.68
C GLU A 170 -2.57 6.97 18.00
N ASP A 171 -1.71 7.98 18.19
CA ASP A 171 -1.92 9.33 17.67
C ASP A 171 -1.21 9.56 16.33
N SER A 172 -0.63 8.50 15.73
CA SER A 172 0.06 8.57 14.44
C SER A 172 -0.90 8.39 13.27
N ASP A 173 -1.67 9.43 12.99
CA ASP A 173 -2.64 9.45 11.89
C ASP A 173 -2.02 9.07 10.55
N PHE A 174 -2.83 8.44 9.68
CA PHE A 174 -2.43 7.98 8.35
C PHE A 174 -1.27 6.97 8.37
N THR A 175 -1.25 6.11 9.38
CA THR A 175 -0.36 4.94 9.46
C THR A 175 -1.15 3.64 9.57
N SER A 176 -0.55 2.56 9.07
CA SER A 176 -1.12 1.22 9.20
C SER A 176 -1.17 0.72 10.65
N ILE A 177 -0.27 1.18 11.51
CA ILE A 177 -0.22 0.75 12.93
C ILE A 177 -1.35 1.38 13.74
N GLN A 178 -1.67 2.65 13.50
CA GLN A 178 -2.80 3.32 14.13
C GLN A 178 -4.11 2.59 13.77
N GLU A 179 -4.30 2.24 12.49
CA GLU A 179 -5.44 1.44 12.05
C GLU A 179 -5.49 0.05 12.72
N ARG A 180 -4.35 -0.66 12.81
CA ARG A 180 -4.27 -1.96 13.47
C ARG A 180 -4.60 -1.87 14.97
N ILE A 181 -4.09 -0.85 15.65
CA ILE A 181 -4.35 -0.63 17.08
C ILE A 181 -5.84 -0.32 17.30
N ALA A 182 -6.43 0.56 16.48
CA ALA A 182 -7.85 0.88 16.55
C ALA A 182 -8.72 -0.37 16.33
N HIS A 183 -8.40 -1.18 15.32
CA HIS A 183 -9.09 -2.44 15.05
C HIS A 183 -8.96 -3.44 16.20
N PHE A 184 -7.76 -3.59 16.79
CA PHE A 184 -7.54 -4.47 17.94
C PHE A 184 -8.31 -4.01 19.19
N LYS A 185 -8.36 -2.71 19.46
CA LYS A 185 -9.15 -2.14 20.57
C LYS A 185 -10.66 -2.35 20.37
N ALA A 186 -11.16 -2.16 19.16
CA ALA A 186 -12.56 -2.44 18.84
C ALA A 186 -12.89 -3.92 19.00
N PHE A 187 -12.07 -4.80 18.43
CA PHE A 187 -12.24 -6.25 18.53
C PHE A 187 -12.27 -6.74 19.99
N THR A 188 -11.31 -6.30 20.81
CA THR A 188 -11.24 -6.67 22.24
C THR A 188 -12.42 -6.12 23.03
N THR A 189 -12.89 -4.90 22.73
CA THR A 189 -14.08 -4.33 23.36
C THR A 189 -15.33 -5.16 23.06
N ASP A 190 -15.48 -5.65 21.84
CA ASP A 190 -16.63 -6.47 21.43
C ASP A 190 -16.56 -7.90 21.99
N THR A 191 -15.36 -8.50 22.05
CA THR A 191 -15.18 -9.83 22.69
C THR A 191 -15.41 -9.78 24.19
N VAL A 192 -14.97 -8.71 24.88
CA VAL A 192 -15.20 -8.53 26.32
C VAL A 192 -16.68 -8.24 26.62
N LYS A 193 -17.41 -7.55 25.73
CA LYS A 193 -18.87 -7.40 25.86
C LYS A 193 -19.64 -8.71 25.60
N ALA A 194 -19.16 -9.54 24.69
CA ALA A 194 -19.75 -10.85 24.39
C ALA A 194 -19.48 -11.90 25.49
N ASN A 195 -18.34 -11.80 26.19
CA ASN A 195 -17.96 -12.70 27.28
C ASN A 195 -18.02 -11.99 28.65
N LYS A 196 -19.20 -12.02 29.29
CA LYS A 196 -19.29 -11.84 30.76
C LYS A 196 -18.45 -12.94 31.45
N PRO A 197 -17.77 -12.63 32.57
CA PRO A 197 -16.60 -13.39 32.99
C PRO A 197 -16.95 -14.77 33.54
N LEU A 198 -16.34 -15.82 32.99
CA LEU A 198 -15.90 -16.95 33.81
C LEU A 198 -14.52 -16.59 34.36
N LYS A 199 -14.39 -16.63 35.68
CA LYS A 199 -13.14 -16.40 36.40
C LYS A 199 -12.08 -17.39 35.89
N GLN A 200 -11.02 -16.90 35.27
CA GLN A 200 -9.72 -17.55 35.40
C GLN A 200 -8.60 -16.53 35.26
N LYS A 201 -7.82 -16.43 36.34
CA LYS A 201 -6.52 -15.77 36.38
C LYS A 201 -5.53 -16.76 35.78
N ASP A 202 -5.01 -16.49 34.60
CA ASP A 202 -3.76 -17.08 34.16
C ASP A 202 -2.81 -15.96 33.75
N THR A 203 -1.73 -15.87 34.51
CA THR A 203 -0.65 -14.90 34.39
C THR A 203 0.13 -15.23 33.12
N VAL A 204 -0.02 -14.44 32.06
CA VAL A 204 0.85 -14.54 30.88
C VAL A 204 2.22 -14.00 31.28
N GLN A 205 3.21 -14.90 31.39
CA GLN A 205 4.61 -14.50 31.51
C GLN A 205 5.05 -13.88 30.18
N TYR A 206 5.33 -12.58 30.19
CA TYR A 206 6.05 -11.94 29.10
C TYR A 206 7.50 -12.45 29.15
N GLU A 207 7.89 -13.27 28.17
CA GLU A 207 9.31 -13.46 27.89
C GLU A 207 9.91 -12.10 27.53
N SER A 208 10.92 -11.69 28.30
CA SER A 208 11.61 -10.41 28.16
C SER A 208 12.10 -10.20 26.73
N GLN A 209 11.82 -9.01 26.17
CA GLN A 209 12.35 -8.54 24.89
C GLN A 209 13.89 -8.72 24.89
N PRO A 210 14.49 -9.36 23.87
CA PRO A 210 15.93 -9.56 23.81
C PRO A 210 16.65 -8.21 23.85
N ALA A 211 17.65 -8.10 24.74
CA ALA A 211 18.25 -6.85 25.20
C ALA A 211 19.03 -6.02 24.15
N GLN A 212 19.01 -6.39 22.87
CA GLN A 212 19.75 -5.67 21.83
C GLN A 212 18.97 -5.67 20.52
N LEU A 213 18.25 -4.57 20.28
CA LEU A 213 17.87 -4.17 18.92
C LEU A 213 19.17 -3.97 18.13
N LYS A 214 19.35 -4.70 17.03
CA LYS A 214 20.49 -4.51 16.11
C LYS A 214 20.54 -3.04 15.68
N GLN A 215 21.74 -2.46 15.65
CA GLN A 215 21.93 -1.10 15.13
C GLN A 215 21.41 -1.02 13.69
N PHE A 216 20.61 0.02 13.42
CA PHE A 216 20.17 0.35 12.07
C PHE A 216 21.37 0.64 11.18
N GLY A 217 21.43 -0.06 10.03
CA GLY A 217 22.38 0.08 8.93
C GLY A 217 23.43 1.19 9.05
N GLY A 218 24.57 0.86 9.65
CA GLY A 218 25.80 1.63 9.54
C GLY A 218 26.73 0.96 8.53
N ASN A 219 26.68 1.40 7.28
CA ASN A 219 27.81 1.15 6.38
C ASN A 219 28.99 1.98 6.89
N HIS A 220 29.90 1.33 7.62
CA HIS A 220 31.26 1.84 7.76
C HIS A 220 31.94 1.74 6.40
N ILE A 221 32.01 2.87 5.69
CA ILE A 221 33.08 3.08 4.72
C ILE A 221 34.38 3.14 5.54
N LYS A 222 35.23 2.14 5.37
CA LYS A 222 36.64 2.22 5.75
C LYS A 222 37.50 1.52 4.70
N GLY A 223 38.44 2.30 4.17
CA GLY A 223 39.69 1.84 3.54
C GLY A 223 39.57 1.43 2.09
#